data_AF-A0A699T4B1-F1
#
_entry.id   AF-A0A699T4B1-F1
#
_cell.length_a   1.000
_cell.length_b   1.000
_cell.length_c   1.000
_cell.angle_alpha   90.00
_cell.angle_beta   90.00
_cell.angle_gamma   90.00
#
_symmetry.space_group_name_H-M   'P 1'
#
loop_
_entity.id
_entity.type
_entity.pdbx_description
1 polymer ?
#
loop_
_entity_poly.entity_id
_entity_poly.type
_entity_poly.pdbx_seq_one_letter_code
_entity_poly.pdbx_strand_id
1 'polypeptide(L)' 'LGKRRYEKLSPRFFGPYRVKRVVGPVAYELQLPSDARIRPVFHVSMLKPAHGSFDNTAINPLPVTKDWEADLQPTT' A
#
# COMPACT_ATOMS: atom_id res chain seq x y z
N LEU A 1 -8.39 -7.05 21.28
CA LEU A 1 -8.22 -6.04 20.20
C LEU A 1 -9.21 -4.93 20.47
N GLY A 2 -8.75 -3.73 20.86
CA GLY A 2 -9.63 -2.64 21.32
C GLY A 2 -10.52 -2.10 20.20
N LYS A 3 -11.74 -1.67 20.55
CA LYS A 3 -12.72 -1.12 19.61
C LYS A 3 -12.15 0.15 18.97
N ARG A 4 -11.94 0.15 17.65
CA ARG A 4 -11.51 1.35 16.92
C ARG A 4 -12.66 2.36 16.90
N ARG A 5 -12.35 3.65 17.10
CA ARG A 5 -13.37 4.73 17.11
C ARG A 5 -14.23 4.76 15.83
N TYR A 6 -13.67 4.31 14.69
CA TYR A 6 -14.36 4.24 13.40
C TYR A 6 -14.13 2.88 12.73
N GLU A 7 -14.79 1.84 13.23
CA GLU A 7 -14.58 0.45 12.79
C GLU A 7 -14.86 0.25 11.30
N LYS A 8 -15.94 0.85 10.78
CA LYS A 8 -16.34 0.76 9.36
C LYS A 8 -15.39 1.45 8.39
N LEU A 9 -14.69 2.50 8.84
CA LEU A 9 -13.76 3.28 8.02
C LEU A 9 -12.30 2.88 8.24
N SER A 10 -12.05 1.94 9.15
CA SER A 10 -10.69 1.50 9.44
C SER A 10 -10.14 0.61 8.32
N PRO A 11 -8.85 0.74 7.97
CA PRO A 11 -8.23 -0.11 6.98
C PRO A 11 -8.31 -1.58 7.43
N ARG A 12 -8.82 -2.43 6.54
CA ARG A 12 -8.98 -3.87 6.78
C ARG A 12 -7.66 -4.64 6.60
N PHE A 13 -6.82 -4.17 5.68
CA PHE A 13 -5.52 -4.76 5.37
C PHE A 13 -4.42 -3.76 5.70
N PHE A 14 -3.27 -4.29 6.12
CA PHE A 14 -2.04 -3.52 6.22
C PHE A 14 -1.43 -3.36 4.83
N GLY A 15 -0.55 -2.37 4.68
CA GLY A 15 -0.04 -1.89 3.39
C GLY A 15 0.52 -2.96 2.44
N PRO A 16 0.89 -2.56 1.22
CA PRO A 16 1.48 -3.47 0.27
C PRO A 16 2.86 -3.92 0.77
N TYR A 17 3.00 -5.22 1.01
CA TYR A 17 4.29 -5.83 1.34
C TYR A 17 4.72 -6.73 0.19
N ARG A 18 6.01 -6.64 -0.16
CA ARG A 18 6.60 -7.52 -1.18
C ARG A 18 6.76 -8.92 -0.60
N VAL A 19 6.47 -9.93 -1.41
CA VAL A 19 6.78 -11.33 -1.06
C VAL A 19 8.27 -11.54 -1.23
N LYS A 20 8.96 -11.90 -0.15
CA LYS A 20 10.40 -12.17 -0.14
C LYS A 20 10.71 -13.59 -0.62
N ARG A 21 9.95 -14.58 -0.14
CA ARG A 21 10.04 -15.98 -0.60
C ARG A 21 8.75 -16.76 -0.34
N VAL A 22 8.54 -17.82 -1.12
CA VAL A 22 7.49 -18.82 -0.88
C VAL A 22 8.09 -19.90 0.01
N VAL A 23 7.59 -20.05 1.23
CA VAL A 23 8.11 -21.02 2.22
C VAL A 23 7.47 -22.40 1.98
N GLY A 24 6.25 -22.42 1.46
CA GLY A 24 5.54 -23.64 1.08
C GLY A 24 4.28 -23.32 0.30
N PRO A 25 3.46 -24.33 -0.05
CA PRO A 25 2.26 -24.13 -0.87
C PRO A 25 1.26 -23.13 -0.27
N VAL A 26 1.28 -22.99 1.06
CA VAL A 26 0.31 -22.17 1.80
C VAL A 26 0.97 -21.09 2.66
N ALA A 27 2.31 -21.03 2.70
CA ALA A 27 3.06 -20.14 3.58
C ALA A 27 4.02 -19.24 2.79
N TYR A 28 3.89 -17.93 2.97
CA TYR A 28 4.66 -16.91 2.27
C TYR A 28 5.39 -16.03 3.26
N GLU A 29 6.67 -15.75 3.00
CA GLU A 29 7.45 -14.78 3.76
C GLU A 29 7.35 -13.40 3.10
N LEU A 30 6.88 -12.41 3.85
CA LEU A 30 6.78 -11.03 3.44
C LEU A 30 8.03 -10.24 3.85
N GLN A 31 8.41 -9.27 3.04
CA GLN A 31 9.38 -8.25 3.38
C GLN A 31 8.73 -7.21 4.28
N LEU A 32 8.85 -7.41 5.58
CA LEU A 32 8.41 -6.46 6.60
C LEU A 32 9.53 -5.46 6.94
N PRO A 33 9.19 -4.23 7.36
CA PRO A 33 10.16 -3.30 7.92
C PRO A 33 10.77 -3.87 9.20
N SER A 34 12.02 -3.51 9.49
CA SER A 34 12.76 -4.00 10.67
C SER A 34 12.08 -3.67 12.01
N ASP A 35 11.26 -2.62 12.04
CA ASP A 35 10.49 -2.18 13.21
C ASP A 35 9.23 -3.06 13.46
N ALA A 36 8.86 -3.91 12.50
CA ALA A 36 7.70 -4.79 12.64
C ALA A 36 8.00 -5.93 13.61
N ARG A 37 7.37 -5.89 14.78
CA ARG A 37 7.51 -6.91 15.85
C ARG A 37 6.70 -8.19 15.61
N ILE A 38 6.32 -8.46 14.36
CA ILE A 38 5.49 -9.62 13.96
C ILE A 38 6.30 -10.59 13.10
N ARG A 39 5.87 -11.86 13.05
CA ARG A 39 6.54 -12.87 12.23
C ARG A 39 6.33 -12.58 10.74
N PRO A 40 7.36 -12.68 9.89
CA PRO A 40 7.25 -12.34 8.47
C PRO A 40 6.56 -13.43 7.64
N VAL A 41 6.32 -14.62 8.19
CA VAL A 41 5.69 -15.74 7.49
C VAL A 41 4.19 -15.77 7.78
N PHE A 42 3.39 -15.74 6.73
CA PHE A 42 1.92 -15.71 6.81
C PHE A 42 1.31 -16.81 5.94
N HIS A 43 0.16 -17.31 6.40
CA HIS A 43 -0.68 -18.23 5.66
C HIS A 43 -1.42 -17.49 4.53
N VAL A 44 -1.63 -18.14 3.37
CA VAL A 44 -2.25 -17.54 2.18
C VAL A 44 -3.62 -16.90 2.44
N SER A 45 -4.40 -17.44 3.38
CA SER A 45 -5.73 -16.91 3.74
C SER A 45 -5.70 -15.54 4.41
N MET A 46 -4.55 -15.12 4.95
CA MET A 46 -4.36 -13.79 5.54
C MET A 46 -3.83 -12.77 4.53
N LEU A 47 -3.51 -13.20 3.31
CA LEU A 47 -2.92 -12.37 2.27
C LEU A 47 -3.96 -12.04 1.21
N LYS A 48 -3.87 -10.83 0.66
CA LYS A 48 -4.65 -10.42 -0.50
C LYS A 48 -3.68 -9.81 -1.53
N PRO A 49 -3.75 -10.21 -2.81
CA PRO A 49 -2.94 -9.57 -3.84
C PRO A 49 -3.28 -8.09 -3.91
N ALA A 50 -2.24 -7.26 -3.86
CA ALA A 50 -2.37 -5.82 -4.03
C ALA A 50 -2.36 -5.51 -5.53
N HIS A 51 -3.44 -4.92 -6.04
CA HIS A 51 -3.55 -4.53 -7.45
C HIS A 51 -3.20 -3.04 -7.57
N GLY A 52 -2.14 -2.73 -8.32
CA GLY A 52 -1.63 -1.37 -8.52
C GLY A 52 -0.12 -1.35 -8.71
N SER A 53 0.41 -0.28 -9.32
CA SER A 53 1.85 -0.03 -9.29
C SER A 53 2.21 0.57 -7.94
N PHE A 54 2.96 -0.19 -7.14
CA PHE A 54 3.53 0.27 -5.86
C PHE A 54 5.02 0.57 -5.97
N ASP A 55 5.52 0.64 -7.20
CA ASP A 55 6.80 1.28 -7.42
C ASP A 55 6.66 2.69 -6.86
N ASN A 56 7.62 3.05 -6.02
CA ASN A 56 7.74 4.31 -5.30
C ASN A 56 7.91 5.44 -6.33
N THR A 57 6.89 5.63 -7.15
CA THR A 57 6.82 6.62 -8.19
C THR A 57 6.66 7.88 -7.40
N ALA A 58 7.75 8.63 -7.30
CA ALA A 58 7.71 10.00 -6.84
C ALA A 58 6.42 10.59 -7.42
N ILE A 59 5.52 11.01 -6.54
CA ILE A 59 4.40 11.83 -6.96
C ILE A 59 5.10 13.07 -7.50
N ASN A 60 5.36 13.08 -8.81
CA ASN A 60 5.73 14.30 -9.49
C ASN A 60 4.57 15.23 -9.14
N PRO A 61 4.82 16.31 -8.38
CA PRO A 61 3.75 17.19 -8.01
C PRO A 61 3.02 17.54 -9.30
N LEU A 62 1.68 17.43 -9.27
CA LEU A 62 0.86 18.01 -10.33
C LEU A 62 1.42 19.41 -10.60
N PRO A 63 1.59 19.83 -11.86
CA PRO A 63 2.06 21.16 -12.18
C PRO A 63 0.99 22.17 -11.74
N VAL A 64 0.94 22.45 -10.44
CA VAL A 64 0.17 23.50 -9.81
C VAL A 64 1.10 24.69 -9.82
N THR A 65 0.85 25.60 -10.75
CA THR A 65 1.40 26.95 -10.69
C THR A 65 0.97 27.60 -9.37
N LYS A 66 1.82 28.50 -8.82
CA LYS A 66 1.64 29.14 -7.50
C LYS A 66 0.28 29.82 -7.30
N ASP A 67 -0.43 30.08 -8.39
CA ASP A 67 -1.67 30.83 -8.44
C ASP A 67 -2.92 29.95 -8.65
N TRP A 68 -2.84 28.64 -8.35
CA TRP A 68 -3.96 27.67 -8.42
C TRP A 68 -4.69 27.62 -9.78
N GLU A 69 -4.14 28.24 -10.81
CA GLU A 69 -4.74 28.38 -12.12
C GLU A 69 -4.28 27.22 -12.99
N ALA A 70 -5.22 26.32 -13.29
CA ALA A 70 -4.96 25.28 -14.27
C ALA A 70 -4.80 25.96 -15.64
N ASP A 71 -3.59 25.88 -16.21
CA ASP A 71 -3.28 26.32 -17.57
C ASP A 71 -4.02 25.41 -18.57
N LEU A 72 -5.33 25.62 -18.69
CA LEU A 72 -6.12 25.05 -19.76
C LEU A 72 -5.86 25.92 -20.99
N GLN A 73 -4.80 25.59 -21.74
CA GLN A 73 -4.67 26.13 -23.09
C GLN A 73 -5.89 25.65 -23.89
N PRO A 74 -6.72 26.56 -24.46
CA PRO A 74 -7.80 26.13 -25.32
C PRO A 74 -7.18 25.50 -26.56
N THR A 75 -7.48 24.22 -26.79
CA THR A 75 -7.16 23.52 -28.03
C THR A 75 -7.86 24.26 -29.17
N THR A 76 -7.10 24.95 -30.02
CA THR A 76 -7.57 25.45 -31.32
C THR A 76 -7.19 24.47 -32.41
#